data_AF-A0A927JHT9-F1
#
_entry.id   AF-A0A927JHT9-F1
#
_cell.length_a   1.000
_cell.length_b   1.000
_cell.length_c   1.000
_cell.angle_alpha   90.00
_cell.angle_beta   90.00
_cell.angle_gamma   90.00
#
_symmetry.space_group_name_H-M   'P 1'
#
loop_
_entity.id
_entity.type
_entity.pdbx_description
1 polymer ?
#
loop_
_entity_poly.entity_id
_entity_poly.type
_entity_poly.pdbx_seq_one_letter_code
_entity_poly.pdbx_strand_id
1 'polypeptide(L)'
;MAQMGELDAVRAELASRLAAIDVRAPYARSCELAPDVDAIRVIAHRNGLNPAVTVAHFLDSALSRGESGPLVHGWLSLLADAIGSERQDVAACETFAAACSVRLAG
;
A
#
# COMPACT_ATOMS: atom_id res chain seq x y z
N MET A 1 12.70 -2.42 -24.63
CA MET A 1 13.28 -1.99 -23.34
C MET A 1 12.58 -0.78 -22.71
N ALA A 2 11.41 -0.32 -23.21
CA ALA A 2 10.71 0.85 -22.65
C ALA A 2 9.81 0.55 -21.43
N GLN A 3 9.39 -0.70 -21.23
CA GLN A 3 8.40 -1.06 -20.21
C GLN A 3 8.92 -1.08 -18.76
N MET A 4 10.24 -1.21 -18.56
CA MET A 4 10.84 -1.26 -17.22
C MET A 4 10.92 0.13 -16.56
N GLY A 5 11.13 1.19 -17.33
CA GLY A 5 11.18 2.57 -16.81
C GLY A 5 9.81 3.11 -16.43
N GLU A 6 8.76 2.66 -17.11
CA GLU A 6 7.38 3.12 -16.86
C GLU A 6 6.83 2.56 -15.55
N LEU A 7 7.09 1.28 -15.25
CA LEU A 7 6.79 0.66 -13.96
C LEU A 7 7.58 1.31 -12.81
N ASP A 8 8.83 1.71 -13.05
CA ASP A 8 9.66 2.38 -12.04
C ASP A 8 9.16 3.80 -11.72
N ALA A 9 8.78 4.56 -12.75
CA ALA A 9 8.15 5.86 -12.59
C ALA A 9 6.82 5.75 -11.82
N VAL A 10 6.02 4.73 -12.10
CA VAL A 10 4.78 4.45 -11.36
C VAL A 10 5.08 4.11 -9.90
N ARG A 11 6.08 3.29 -9.61
CA ARG A 11 6.50 2.99 -8.23
C ARG A 11 6.94 4.25 -7.49
N ALA A 12 7.76 5.09 -8.12
CA ALA A 12 8.24 6.34 -7.54
C ALA A 12 7.09 7.31 -7.24
N GLU A 13 6.11 7.41 -8.14
CA GLU A 13 4.89 8.21 -7.93
C GLU A 13 4.06 7.66 -6.78
N LEU A 14 3.84 6.35 -6.71
CA LEU A 14 3.09 5.73 -5.61
C LEU A 14 3.81 5.90 -4.27
N ALA A 15 5.13 5.74 -4.24
CA ALA A 15 5.95 5.96 -3.05
C ALA A 15 5.88 7.42 -2.58
N SER A 16 5.92 8.38 -3.51
CA SER A 16 5.81 9.82 -3.20
C SER A 16 4.44 10.16 -2.60
N ARG A 17 3.36 9.61 -3.17
CA ARG A 17 2.00 9.76 -2.63
C ARG A 17 1.87 9.12 -1.25
N LEU A 18 2.41 7.93 -1.08
CA LEU A 18 2.38 7.23 0.19
C LEU A 18 3.15 7.99 1.29
N ALA A 19 4.31 8.56 0.97
CA ALA A 19 5.06 9.39 1.91
C ALA A 19 4.26 10.63 2.34
N ALA A 20 3.52 11.26 1.42
CA ALA A 20 2.64 12.38 1.76
C ALA A 20 1.49 11.96 2.70
N ILE A 21 0.94 10.76 2.50
CA ILE A 21 -0.07 10.16 3.40
C ILE A 21 0.56 9.87 4.76
N ASP A 22 1.77 9.30 4.81
CA ASP A 22 2.44 8.94 6.06
C ASP A 22 2.74 10.16 6.94
N VAL A 23 3.16 11.27 6.33
CA VAL A 23 3.33 12.57 7.03
C VAL A 23 1.99 13.08 7.61
N ARG A 24 0.87 12.83 6.92
CA ARG A 24 -0.47 13.26 7.36
C ARG A 24 -1.13 12.25 8.31
N ALA A 25 -0.76 10.99 8.26
CA ALA A 25 -1.35 9.89 9.01
C ALA A 25 -1.46 10.11 10.53
N PRO A 26 -0.48 10.72 11.23
CA PRO A 26 -0.61 11.00 12.66
C PRO A 26 -1.62 12.12 12.99
N TYR A 27 -1.96 12.96 12.01
CA TYR A 27 -2.85 14.13 12.20
C TYR A 27 -4.22 13.96 11.55
N ALA A 28 -4.35 13.03 10.60
CA ALA A 28 -5.56 12.78 9.82
C ALA A 28 -6.37 11.61 10.39
N ARG A 29 -7.69 11.65 10.19
CA ARG A 29 -8.56 10.52 10.54
C ARG A 29 -8.51 9.43 9.48
N SER A 30 -8.84 8.20 9.86
CA SER A 30 -8.92 7.06 8.93
C SER A 30 -9.79 7.34 7.69
N CYS A 31 -10.92 8.03 7.86
CA CYS A 31 -11.79 8.44 6.75
C CYS A 31 -11.16 9.44 5.78
N GLU A 32 -10.19 10.25 6.23
CA GLU A 32 -9.50 11.20 5.36
C GLU A 32 -8.35 10.53 4.58
N LEU A 33 -7.78 9.45 5.13
CA LEU A 33 -6.72 8.66 4.50
C LEU A 33 -7.27 7.65 3.50
N ALA A 34 -8.48 7.14 3.72
CA ALA A 34 -9.13 6.15 2.86
C ALA A 34 -9.15 6.53 1.35
N PRO A 35 -9.58 7.73 0.93
CA PRO A 35 -9.58 8.09 -0.50
C PRO A 35 -8.18 8.19 -1.10
N ASP A 36 -7.19 8.65 -0.33
CA ASP A 36 -5.80 8.75 -0.78
C ASP A 36 -5.20 7.34 -0.98
N VAL A 37 -5.50 6.39 -0.08
CA VAL A 37 -5.08 4.99 -0.18
C VAL A 37 -5.78 4.26 -1.34
N ASP A 38 -7.07 4.50 -1.55
CA ASP A 38 -7.80 3.90 -2.69
C ASP A 38 -7.24 4.39 -4.03
N ALA A 39 -6.87 5.67 -4.14
CA ALA A 39 -6.21 6.20 -5.35
C ALA A 39 -4.89 5.47 -5.65
N ILE A 40 -4.07 5.18 -4.63
CA ILE A 40 -2.85 4.37 -4.77
C ILE A 40 -3.22 2.96 -5.26
N ARG A 41 -4.26 2.34 -4.68
CA ARG A 41 -4.73 1.00 -5.07
C ARG A 41 -5.15 0.95 -6.54
N VAL A 42 -5.90 1.94 -7.01
CA VAL A 42 -6.37 2.01 -8.40
C VAL A 42 -5.19 2.16 -9.37
N ILE A 43 -4.21 3.01 -9.05
CA ILE A 43 -3.02 3.19 -9.89
C ILE A 43 -2.17 1.93 -9.92
N ALA A 44 -1.94 1.30 -8.77
CA ALA A 44 -1.22 0.05 -8.66
C ALA A 44 -1.88 -1.06 -9.49
N HIS A 45 -3.21 -1.18 -9.40
CA HIS A 45 -3.98 -2.18 -10.15
C HIS A 45 -3.91 -1.97 -11.66
N ARG A 46 -4.03 -0.72 -12.12
CA ARG A 46 -3.93 -0.38 -13.55
C ARG A 46 -2.56 -0.69 -14.16
N ASN A 47 -1.51 -0.70 -13.35
CA ASN A 47 -0.14 -1.01 -13.77
C ASN A 47 0.28 -2.46 -13.47
N GLY A 48 -0.62 -3.30 -12.95
CA GLY A 48 -0.34 -4.71 -12.65
C GLY A 48 0.50 -4.94 -11.39
N LEU A 49 0.61 -3.96 -10.48
CA LEU A 49 1.37 -4.08 -9.23
C LEU A 49 0.58 -4.89 -8.17
N ASN A 50 0.41 -6.19 -8.41
CA ASN A 50 -0.41 -7.08 -7.57
C ASN A 50 -0.10 -7.05 -6.06
N PRO A 51 1.17 -7.13 -5.59
CA PRO A 51 1.44 -7.10 -4.15
C PRO A 51 1.03 -5.77 -3.49
N ALA A 52 1.22 -4.64 -4.17
CA ALA A 52 0.79 -3.33 -3.67
C ALA A 52 -0.73 -3.23 -3.57
N VAL A 53 -1.47 -3.80 -4.54
CA VAL A 53 -2.94 -3.85 -4.51
C VAL A 53 -3.43 -4.66 -3.32
N THR A 54 -2.84 -5.82 -3.06
CA THR A 54 -3.18 -6.69 -1.93
C THR A 54 -3.02 -5.95 -0.60
N VAL A 55 -1.85 -5.35 -0.36
CA VAL A 55 -1.59 -4.61 0.90
C VAL A 55 -2.50 -3.38 1.02
N ALA A 56 -2.72 -2.63 -0.06
CA ALA A 56 -3.62 -1.48 -0.06
C ALA A 56 -5.08 -1.88 0.25
N HIS A 57 -5.54 -3.04 -0.23
CA HIS A 57 -6.87 -3.55 0.08
C HIS A 57 -7.03 -3.91 1.57
N PHE A 58 -6.00 -4.50 2.18
CA PHE A 58 -6.01 -4.79 3.61
C PHE A 58 -5.98 -3.51 4.46
N LEU A 59 -5.17 -2.51 4.05
CA LEU A 59 -5.14 -1.19 4.69
C LEU A 59 -6.52 -0.51 4.60
N ASP A 60 -7.16 -0.49 3.43
CA ASP A 60 -8.50 0.07 3.24
C ASP A 60 -9.55 -0.60 4.14
N SER A 61 -9.46 -1.93 4.29
CA SER A 61 -10.32 -2.69 5.21
C SER A 61 -10.05 -2.35 6.69
N ALA A 62 -8.80 -2.06 7.07
CA ALA A 62 -8.46 -1.59 8.41
C ALA A 62 -8.97 -0.16 8.67
N LEU A 63 -8.78 0.76 7.72
CA LEU A 63 -9.28 2.13 7.80
C LEU A 63 -10.81 2.17 7.90
N SER A 64 -11.50 1.34 7.12
CA SER A 64 -12.97 1.18 7.17
C SER A 64 -13.48 0.67 8.51
N ARG A 65 -12.66 -0.08 9.27
CA ARG A 65 -12.97 -0.52 10.64
C ARG A 65 -12.73 0.58 11.68
N GLY A 66 -12.19 1.72 11.29
CA GLY A 66 -11.85 2.83 12.18
C GLY A 66 -10.45 2.71 12.79
N GLU A 67 -9.61 1.78 12.32
CA GLU A 67 -8.23 1.68 12.80
C GLU A 67 -7.49 3.00 12.55
N SER A 68 -6.86 3.52 13.59
CA SER A 68 -6.20 4.83 13.60
C SER A 68 -4.92 4.76 14.42
N GLY A 69 -3.96 5.63 14.12
CA GLY A 69 -2.72 5.76 14.89
C GLY A 69 -1.64 4.74 14.51
N PRO A 70 -0.95 4.08 15.47
CA PRO A 70 0.28 3.33 15.21
C PRO A 70 0.09 2.11 14.29
N LEU A 71 -1.11 1.53 14.27
CA LEU A 71 -1.46 0.43 13.36
C LEU A 71 -1.43 0.90 11.89
N VAL A 72 -2.02 2.07 11.61
CA VAL A 72 -2.03 2.65 10.25
C VAL A 72 -0.60 2.92 9.78
N HIS A 73 0.26 3.46 10.65
CA HIS A 73 1.67 3.68 10.29
C HIS A 73 2.42 2.37 9.95
N GLY A 74 2.15 1.29 10.68
CA GLY A 74 2.68 -0.04 10.36
C GLY A 74 2.18 -0.61 9.03
N TRP A 75 0.92 -0.32 8.67
CA TRP A 75 0.36 -0.67 7.36
C TRP A 75 0.93 0.18 6.22
N LEU A 76 1.15 1.48 6.44
CA LEU A 76 1.78 2.38 5.47
C LEU A 76 3.23 1.98 5.20
N SER A 77 4.01 1.64 6.24
CA SER A 77 5.36 1.09 6.07
C SER A 77 5.38 -0.21 5.27
N LEU A 78 4.41 -1.11 5.51
CA LEU A 78 4.30 -2.36 4.75
C LEU A 78 3.94 -2.11 3.28
N LEU A 79 3.08 -1.14 3.02
CA LEU A 79 2.72 -0.72 1.66
C LEU A 79 3.92 -0.10 0.94
N ALA A 80 4.75 0.67 1.64
CA ALA A 80 5.98 1.25 1.09
C ALA A 80 6.98 0.17 0.68
N ASP A 81 7.16 -0.86 1.51
CA ASP A 81 8.00 -2.01 1.22
C ASP A 81 7.49 -2.79 -0.01
N ALA A 82 6.17 -3.01 -0.10
CA ALA A 82 5.55 -3.67 -1.25
C ALA A 82 5.68 -2.88 -2.56
N ILE A 83 5.62 -1.53 -2.50
CA ILE A 83 5.83 -0.66 -3.67
C ILE A 83 7.31 -0.65 -4.09
N GLY A 84 8.23 -0.64 -3.13
CA GLY A 84 9.67 -0.65 -3.39
C GLY A 84 10.23 -2.00 -3.83
N SER A 85 9.48 -3.09 -3.64
CA SER A 85 9.92 -4.43 -4.01
C SER A 85 9.98 -4.58 -5.54
N GLU A 86 11.19 -4.88 -6.06
CA GLU A 86 11.41 -5.17 -7.49
C GLU A 86 10.71 -6.46 -7.94
N ARG A 87 10.37 -7.34 -7.00
CA ARG A 87 9.68 -8.61 -7.24
C ARG A 87 8.17 -8.45 -7.09
N GLN A 88 7.48 -8.51 -8.22
CA GLN A 88 6.02 -8.49 -8.28
C GLN A 88 5.41 -9.85 -8.62
N ASP A 89 6.22 -10.91 -8.52
CA ASP A 89 5.82 -12.29 -8.73
C ASP A 89 4.79 -12.75 -7.71
N VAL A 90 4.07 -13.83 -8.05
CA VAL A 90 3.05 -14.46 -7.21
C VAL A 90 3.58 -14.80 -5.81
N ALA A 91 4.84 -15.24 -5.70
CA ALA A 91 5.47 -15.56 -4.41
C ALA A 91 5.61 -14.34 -3.47
N ALA A 92 5.85 -13.14 -4.03
CA ALA A 92 5.87 -11.91 -3.24
C ALA A 92 4.47 -11.58 -2.75
N CYS A 93 3.46 -11.70 -3.63
CA CYS A 93 2.06 -11.51 -3.26
C CYS A 93 1.63 -12.45 -2.12
N GLU A 94 1.99 -13.74 -2.18
CA GLU A 94 1.69 -14.71 -1.12
C GLU A 94 2.40 -14.38 0.20
N THR A 95 3.65 -13.93 0.15
CA THR A 95 4.41 -13.51 1.34
C THR A 95 3.75 -12.31 2.03
N PHE A 96 3.39 -11.28 1.25
CA PHE A 96 2.68 -10.12 1.79
C PHE A 96 1.29 -10.48 2.29
N ALA A 97 0.55 -11.36 1.60
CA ALA A 97 -0.76 -11.84 2.04
C ALA A 97 -0.67 -12.61 3.37
N ALA A 98 0.36 -13.43 3.56
CA ALA A 98 0.62 -14.12 4.81
C ALA A 98 0.96 -13.14 5.95
N ALA A 99 1.83 -12.15 5.68
CA ALA A 99 2.16 -11.10 6.64
C ALA A 99 0.95 -10.26 7.05
N CYS A 100 0.09 -9.91 6.08
CA CYS A 100 -1.16 -9.19 6.32
C CYS A 100 -2.10 -10.02 7.20
N SER A 101 -2.22 -11.33 6.92
CA SER A 101 -3.11 -12.24 7.65
C SER A 101 -2.67 -12.42 9.12
N VAL A 102 -1.37 -12.52 9.39
CA VAL A 102 -0.82 -12.57 10.76
C VAL A 102 -1.12 -11.27 11.51
N ARG A 103 -0.98 -10.11 10.85
CA ARG A 103 -1.27 -8.80 11.46
C ARG A 103 -2.76 -8.60 11.73
N LEU A 104 -3.64 -9.16 10.90
CA LEU A 104 -5.09 -9.09 11.06
C LEU A 104 -5.65 -10.04 12.12
N ALA A 105 -4.97 -11.15 12.36
CA ALA A 105 -5.35 -12.15 13.35
C ALA A 105 -4.76 -11.89 14.76
N GLY A 106 -3.89 -10.88 14.89
CA GLY A 106 -3.25 -10.47 16.14
C GLY A 106 -4.09 -9.52 16.99
#